data_AF-A0A4Q6E222-F1
#
_entry.id   AF-A0A4Q6E222-F1
#
_cell.length_a   1.000
_cell.length_b   1.000
_cell.length_c   1.000
_cell.angle_alpha   90.00
_cell.angle_beta   90.00
_cell.angle_gamma   90.00
#
_symmetry.space_group_name_H-M   'P 1'
#
loop_
_entity.id
_entity.type
_entity.pdbx_description
1 polymer ?
#
loop_
_entity_poly.entity_id
_entity_poly.type
_entity_poly.pdbx_seq_one_letter_code
_entity_poly.pdbx_strand_id
1 'polypeptide(L)'
;MLAAIFFILSWYAFFQPQRVYGLLASYPFILRMGVPFYYLIPPFVFWYTRIKFWNKQPKGRYLIAHLLLFFIGILDISWYYIRDYHRLHDIALGVAQNFGNLFTTAEGFLPAATHYIIRPVQGCIYCICSCYLCYSAYRLGKFKTLSLPVCAWIVFFNLIMAAIYFMLFHITIIDPPEDFPVAGYYQGRGAASFMVFLFCLLGAALFFYPSIIYGRKNNI
;
A
#
# COMPACT_ATOMS: atom_id res chain seq x y z
N MET A 1 -3.97 -10.56 -8.97
CA MET A 1 -3.60 -10.07 -7.63
C MET A 1 -2.20 -9.46 -7.62
N LEU A 2 -1.14 -10.21 -7.93
CA LEU A 2 0.24 -9.66 -7.89
C LEU A 2 0.42 -8.44 -8.80
N ALA A 3 -0.07 -8.48 -10.05
CA ALA A 3 -0.05 -7.33 -10.96
C ALA A 3 -0.78 -6.10 -10.39
N ALA A 4 -1.94 -6.31 -9.74
CA ALA A 4 -2.68 -5.22 -9.11
C ALA A 4 -1.91 -4.62 -7.92
N ILE A 5 -1.25 -5.45 -7.11
CA ILE A 5 -0.37 -4.98 -6.04
C ILE A 5 0.72 -4.09 -6.64
N PHE A 6 1.47 -4.58 -7.64
CA PHE A 6 2.53 -3.78 -8.25
C PHE A 6 2.03 -2.52 -8.93
N PHE A 7 0.87 -2.55 -9.59
CA PHE A 7 0.25 -1.37 -10.16
C PHE A 7 -0.05 -0.32 -9.09
N ILE A 8 -0.66 -0.71 -7.97
CA ILE A 8 -0.96 0.23 -6.88
C ILE A 8 0.33 0.71 -6.20
N LEU A 9 1.32 -0.17 -6.02
CA LEU A 9 2.62 0.22 -5.45
C LEU A 9 3.41 1.17 -6.36
N SER A 10 3.30 1.01 -7.68
CA SER A 10 3.92 1.91 -8.65
C SER A 10 3.42 3.36 -8.49
N TRP A 11 2.21 3.53 -7.98
CA TRP A 11 1.67 4.85 -7.67
C TRP A 11 2.48 5.57 -6.57
N TYR A 12 2.99 4.87 -5.56
CA TYR A 12 3.90 5.48 -4.57
C TYR A 12 5.20 5.98 -5.22
N ALA A 13 5.75 5.19 -6.15
CA ALA A 13 6.96 5.55 -6.90
C ALA A 13 6.71 6.71 -7.87
N PHE A 14 5.50 6.84 -8.40
CA PHE A 14 5.08 7.95 -9.28
C PHE A 14 4.80 9.24 -8.50
N PHE A 15 4.13 9.13 -7.36
CA PHE A 15 3.69 10.27 -6.55
C PHE A 15 4.86 10.99 -5.86
N GLN A 16 5.85 10.25 -5.36
CA GLN A 16 6.95 10.83 -4.58
C GLN A 16 7.82 11.83 -5.38
N PRO A 17 8.27 11.55 -6.62
CA PRO A 17 8.96 12.54 -7.45
C PRO A 17 8.10 13.76 -7.76
N GLN A 18 6.82 13.57 -8.09
CA GLN A 18 5.91 14.69 -8.37
C GLN A 18 5.75 15.63 -7.20
N ARG A 19 5.73 15.09 -5.98
CA ARG A 19 5.77 15.87 -4.75
C ARG A 19 7.07 16.67 -4.66
N VAL A 20 8.22 16.04 -4.87
CA VAL A 20 9.54 16.68 -4.75
C VAL A 20 9.73 17.81 -5.77
N TYR A 21 9.22 17.64 -7.00
CA TYR A 21 9.33 18.62 -8.08
C TYR A 21 8.15 19.60 -8.17
N GLY A 22 7.20 19.57 -7.23
CA GLY A 22 6.06 20.50 -7.20
C GLY A 22 5.01 20.29 -8.30
N LEU A 23 5.08 19.18 -9.06
CA LEU A 23 4.18 18.90 -10.18
C LEU A 23 2.73 18.60 -9.75
N LEU A 24 2.51 18.32 -8.47
CA LEU A 24 1.18 18.06 -7.91
C LEU A 24 0.25 19.29 -8.02
N ALA A 25 0.78 20.51 -7.96
CA ALA A 25 -0.01 21.73 -8.10
C ALA A 25 -0.57 21.91 -9.53
N SER A 26 0.17 21.47 -10.55
CA SER A 26 -0.25 21.54 -11.95
C SER A 26 -1.33 20.51 -12.30
N TYR A 27 -1.44 19.42 -11.53
CA TYR A 27 -2.38 18.34 -11.76
C TYR A 27 -3.07 17.94 -10.45
N PRO A 28 -3.94 18.82 -9.90
CA PRO A 28 -4.47 18.63 -8.55
C PRO A 28 -5.34 17.37 -8.41
N PHE A 29 -5.93 16.90 -9.50
CA PHE A 29 -6.70 15.65 -9.53
C PHE A 29 -5.88 14.40 -9.22
N ILE A 30 -4.54 14.44 -9.35
CA ILE A 30 -3.65 13.31 -9.03
C ILE A 30 -3.50 13.14 -7.51
N LEU A 31 -3.67 14.21 -6.73
CA LEU A 31 -3.26 14.28 -5.32
C LEU A 31 -3.77 13.11 -4.47
N ARG A 32 -5.06 12.79 -4.60
CA ARG A 32 -5.71 11.74 -3.79
C ARG A 32 -6.00 10.45 -4.55
N MET A 33 -5.78 10.39 -5.86
CA MET A 33 -6.31 9.32 -6.72
C MET A 33 -5.97 7.91 -6.23
N GLY A 34 -4.77 7.72 -5.68
CA GLY A 34 -4.33 6.42 -5.13
C GLY A 34 -4.99 6.01 -3.81
N VAL A 35 -5.61 6.93 -3.05
CA VAL A 35 -6.11 6.70 -1.69
C VAL A 35 -7.01 5.46 -1.55
N PRO A 36 -8.05 5.28 -2.38
CA PRO A 36 -8.91 4.11 -2.27
C PRO A 36 -8.14 2.82 -2.55
N PHE A 37 -7.28 2.82 -3.56
CA PHE A 37 -6.58 1.63 -4.02
C PHE A 37 -5.59 1.08 -3.00
N TYR A 38 -5.01 1.93 -2.15
CA TYR A 38 -4.11 1.44 -1.10
C TYR A 38 -4.77 0.48 -0.11
N TYR A 39 -6.09 0.61 0.10
CA TYR A 39 -6.86 -0.32 0.94
C TYR A 39 -6.88 -1.76 0.40
N LEU A 40 -6.60 -1.94 -0.90
CA LEU A 40 -6.58 -3.24 -1.55
C LEU A 40 -5.27 -4.00 -1.37
N ILE A 41 -4.16 -3.29 -1.13
CA ILE A 41 -2.83 -3.92 -1.06
C ILE A 41 -2.76 -4.97 0.06
N PRO A 42 -3.05 -4.66 1.35
CA PRO A 42 -2.89 -5.65 2.41
C PRO A 42 -3.77 -6.91 2.22
N PRO A 43 -5.07 -6.78 1.85
CA PRO A 43 -5.87 -7.93 1.48
C PRO A 43 -5.27 -8.71 0.31
N PHE A 44 -4.84 -8.05 -0.76
CA PHE A 44 -4.28 -8.75 -1.92
C PHE A 44 -2.98 -9.49 -1.58
N VAL A 45 -2.13 -8.95 -0.70
CA VAL A 45 -0.94 -9.63 -0.17
C VAL A 45 -1.35 -10.93 0.53
N PHE A 46 -2.31 -10.86 1.46
CA PHE A 46 -2.82 -12.03 2.17
C PHE A 46 -3.41 -13.08 1.23
N TRP A 47 -4.28 -12.65 0.30
CA TRP A 47 -4.93 -13.53 -0.65
C TRP A 47 -3.93 -14.16 -1.64
N TYR A 48 -2.94 -13.40 -2.10
CA TYR A 48 -1.85 -13.90 -2.92
C TYR A 48 -1.10 -15.02 -2.21
N THR A 49 -0.66 -14.79 -0.97
CA THR A 49 0.02 -15.79 -0.14
C THR A 49 -0.84 -17.04 0.06
N ARG A 50 -2.14 -16.87 0.34
CA ARG A 50 -3.08 -17.98 0.53
C ARG A 50 -3.26 -18.83 -0.71
N ILE A 51 -3.44 -18.19 -1.87
CA ILE A 51 -3.60 -18.90 -3.15
C ILE A 51 -2.34 -19.70 -3.46
N LYS A 52 -1.14 -19.18 -3.19
CA LYS A 52 0.10 -19.92 -3.45
C LYS A 52 0.24 -21.20 -2.62
N PHE A 53 -0.20 -21.22 -1.37
CA PHE A 53 -0.09 -22.42 -0.52
C PHE A 53 -1.27 -23.40 -0.63
N TRP A 54 -2.49 -22.91 -0.88
CA TRP A 54 -3.70 -23.76 -0.88
C TRP A 54 -4.39 -23.90 -2.23
N ASN A 55 -3.98 -23.15 -3.26
CA ASN A 55 -4.63 -23.11 -4.58
C ASN A 55 -6.16 -22.93 -4.50
N LYS A 56 -6.63 -22.20 -3.49
CA LYS A 56 -8.06 -21.94 -3.25
C LYS A 56 -8.33 -20.45 -3.37
N GLN A 57 -9.28 -20.12 -4.23
CA GLN A 57 -9.76 -18.75 -4.40
C GLN A 57 -10.53 -18.28 -3.15
N PRO A 58 -10.57 -16.96 -2.89
CA PRO A 58 -11.49 -16.37 -1.93
C PRO A 58 -12.94 -16.81 -2.16
N LYS A 59 -13.66 -17.10 -1.07
CA LYS A 59 -15.13 -17.16 -1.13
C LYS A 59 -15.66 -15.72 -1.18
N GLY A 60 -16.66 -15.47 -2.03
CA GLY A 60 -17.18 -14.12 -2.31
C GLY A 60 -17.54 -13.30 -1.07
N ARG A 61 -18.19 -13.90 -0.06
CA ARG A 61 -18.59 -13.19 1.17
C ARG A 61 -17.43 -12.57 1.95
N TYR A 62 -16.28 -13.25 2.00
CA TYR A 62 -15.10 -12.72 2.70
C TYR A 62 -14.42 -11.66 1.85
N LEU A 63 -14.39 -11.84 0.54
CA LEU A 63 -13.83 -10.86 -0.39
C LEU A 63 -14.53 -9.51 -0.24
N ILE A 64 -15.86 -9.48 -0.17
CA ILE A 64 -16.64 -8.24 -0.01
C ILE A 64 -16.23 -7.49 1.27
N ALA A 65 -16.10 -8.18 2.40
CA ALA A 65 -15.67 -7.56 3.65
C ALA A 65 -14.28 -6.91 3.53
N HIS A 66 -13.36 -7.54 2.79
CA HIS A 66 -12.02 -7.01 2.55
C HIS A 66 -11.98 -5.85 1.54
N LEU A 67 -13.03 -5.67 0.73
CA LEU A 67 -13.18 -4.57 -0.23
C LEU A 67 -13.95 -3.37 0.34
N LEU A 68 -14.58 -3.52 1.52
CA LEU A 68 -15.40 -2.47 2.12
C LEU A 68 -14.65 -1.14 2.28
N LEU A 69 -13.43 -1.18 2.80
CA LEU A 69 -12.61 0.03 2.98
C LEU A 69 -12.21 0.69 1.66
N PHE A 70 -12.06 -0.08 0.59
CA PHE A 70 -11.84 0.45 -0.75
C PHE A 70 -13.06 1.22 -1.25
N PHE A 71 -14.27 0.66 -1.10
CA PHE A 71 -15.50 1.34 -1.50
C PHE A 71 -15.77 2.59 -0.65
N ILE A 72 -15.52 2.53 0.66
CA ILE A 72 -15.57 3.71 1.54
C ILE A 72 -14.59 4.78 1.04
N GLY A 73 -13.36 4.39 0.67
CA GLY A 73 -12.38 5.30 0.08
C GLY A 73 -12.83 5.92 -1.24
N ILE A 74 -13.51 5.17 -2.11
CA ILE A 74 -14.09 5.71 -3.35
C ILE A 74 -15.16 6.75 -3.04
N LEU A 75 -16.06 6.47 -2.10
CA LEU A 75 -17.11 7.43 -1.73
C LEU A 75 -16.51 8.71 -1.14
N ASP A 76 -15.48 8.56 -0.30
CA ASP A 76 -14.75 9.70 0.28
C ASP A 76 -14.10 10.57 -0.78
N ILE A 77 -13.34 9.97 -1.68
CA ILE A 77 -12.63 10.72 -2.71
C ILE A 77 -13.57 11.29 -3.79
N SER A 78 -14.73 10.68 -4.00
CA SER A 78 -15.74 11.24 -4.91
C SER A 78 -16.16 12.64 -4.45
N TRP A 79 -16.23 12.87 -3.13
CA TRP A 79 -16.53 14.19 -2.58
C TRP A 79 -15.45 15.21 -2.91
N TYR A 80 -14.18 14.80 -2.87
CA TYR A 80 -13.05 15.63 -3.31
C TYR A 80 -13.19 16.00 -4.78
N TYR A 81 -13.49 15.04 -5.67
CA TYR A 81 -13.56 15.28 -7.11
C TYR A 81 -14.81 16.04 -7.61
N ILE A 82 -15.82 16.23 -6.76
CA ILE A 82 -16.99 17.08 -7.10
C ILE A 82 -16.65 18.58 -6.98
N ARG A 83 -15.54 18.94 -6.32
CA ARG A 83 -15.11 20.34 -6.19
C ARG A 83 -14.66 20.95 -7.52
N ASP A 84 -14.72 22.26 -7.61
CA ASP A 84 -14.21 23.00 -8.76
C ASP A 84 -12.67 22.97 -8.81
N TYR A 85 -12.13 23.19 -10.01
CA TYR A 85 -10.69 23.11 -10.25
C TYR A 85 -9.87 24.07 -9.38
N HIS A 86 -10.36 25.30 -9.14
CA HIS A 86 -9.62 26.27 -8.34
C HIS A 86 -9.45 25.79 -6.90
N ARG A 87 -10.52 25.28 -6.29
CA ARG A 87 -10.43 24.68 -4.96
C ARG A 87 -9.46 23.51 -4.90
N LEU A 88 -9.49 22.63 -5.91
CA LEU A 88 -8.56 21.50 -6.00
C LEU A 88 -7.11 21.95 -6.13
N HIS A 89 -6.86 22.97 -6.95
CA HIS A 89 -5.54 23.57 -7.14
C HIS A 89 -5.00 24.17 -5.84
N ASP A 90 -5.81 24.94 -5.10
CA ASP A 90 -5.41 25.54 -3.83
C ASP A 90 -5.00 24.48 -2.79
N ILE A 91 -5.77 23.39 -2.71
CA ILE A 91 -5.41 22.25 -1.84
C ILE A 91 -4.08 21.64 -2.29
N ALA A 92 -3.91 21.36 -3.58
CA ALA A 92 -2.69 20.75 -4.10
C ALA A 92 -1.46 21.64 -3.92
N LEU A 93 -1.61 22.95 -4.12
CA LEU A 93 -0.58 23.96 -3.87
C LEU A 93 -0.22 24.01 -2.38
N GLY A 94 -1.22 24.01 -1.50
CA GLY A 94 -1.03 23.94 -0.06
C GLY A 94 -0.25 22.70 0.36
N VAL A 95 -0.56 21.53 -0.22
CA VAL A 95 0.19 20.28 0.03
C VAL A 95 1.61 20.32 -0.55
N ALA A 96 1.80 20.95 -1.72
CA ALA A 96 3.12 21.09 -2.32
C ALA A 96 4.04 22.00 -1.48
N GLN A 97 3.48 23.05 -0.88
CA GLN A 97 4.20 23.98 0.01
C GLN A 97 4.45 23.37 1.39
N ASN A 98 3.44 22.73 1.99
CA ASN A 98 3.58 21.98 3.23
C ASN A 98 2.85 20.64 3.13
N PHE A 99 3.60 19.54 3.15
CA PHE A 99 3.03 18.19 3.08
C PHE A 99 2.08 17.86 4.25
N GLY A 100 2.26 18.50 5.41
CA GLY A 100 1.34 18.43 6.54
C GLY A 100 -0.10 18.78 6.17
N ASN A 101 -0.29 19.67 5.19
CA ASN A 101 -1.60 20.05 4.69
C ASN A 101 -2.37 18.87 4.08
N LEU A 102 -1.69 17.79 3.69
CA LEU A 102 -2.35 16.59 3.17
C LEU A 102 -3.22 15.90 4.25
N PHE A 103 -2.92 16.12 5.53
CA PHE A 103 -3.65 15.53 6.64
C PHE A 103 -4.79 16.43 7.14
N THR A 104 -4.66 17.75 6.97
CA THR A 104 -5.55 18.76 7.55
C THR A 104 -6.49 19.40 6.53
N THR A 105 -6.04 19.60 5.28
CA THR A 105 -6.78 20.35 4.25
C THR A 105 -7.40 19.49 3.16
N ALA A 106 -7.04 18.20 3.10
CA ALA A 106 -7.58 17.30 2.10
C ALA A 106 -9.05 16.96 2.42
N GLU A 107 -9.96 17.64 1.73
CA GLU A 107 -11.40 17.50 1.89
C GLU A 107 -11.93 16.15 1.38
N GLY A 108 -12.77 15.52 2.18
CA GLY A 108 -13.56 14.32 1.90
C GLY A 108 -14.79 14.33 2.82
N PHE A 109 -15.62 13.29 2.80
CA PHE A 109 -16.64 13.16 3.85
C PHE A 109 -15.99 12.73 5.19
N LEU A 110 -14.83 12.06 5.13
CA LEU A 110 -13.95 11.79 6.26
C LEU A 110 -12.77 12.78 6.28
N PRO A 111 -12.28 13.14 7.49
CA PRO A 111 -10.99 13.79 7.62
C PRO A 111 -9.88 12.96 6.96
N ALA A 112 -8.99 13.58 6.20
CA ALA A 112 -7.92 12.87 5.52
C ALA A 112 -7.06 12.02 6.47
N ALA A 113 -6.78 12.55 7.68
CA ALA A 113 -6.09 11.83 8.75
C ALA A 113 -6.67 10.43 9.01
N THR A 114 -7.98 10.24 8.92
CA THR A 114 -8.64 8.95 9.08
C THR A 114 -8.08 7.91 8.09
N HIS A 115 -7.87 8.29 6.84
CA HIS A 115 -7.28 7.38 5.86
C HIS A 115 -5.82 7.05 6.18
N TYR A 116 -5.05 8.01 6.68
CA TYR A 116 -3.64 7.81 7.06
C TYR A 116 -3.47 6.96 8.31
N ILE A 117 -4.47 6.87 9.18
CA ILE A 117 -4.45 5.99 10.37
C ILE A 117 -4.98 4.60 10.02
N ILE A 118 -6.13 4.50 9.36
CA ILE A 118 -6.77 3.20 9.10
C ILE A 118 -5.90 2.32 8.19
N ARG A 119 -5.26 2.90 7.16
CA ARG A 119 -4.42 2.13 6.22
C ARG A 119 -3.27 1.37 6.88
N PRO A 120 -2.38 2.00 7.68
CA PRO A 120 -1.31 1.29 8.35
C PRO A 120 -1.83 0.28 9.38
N VAL A 121 -2.88 0.61 10.13
CA VAL A 121 -3.51 -0.34 11.07
C VAL A 121 -3.99 -1.58 10.34
N GLN A 122 -4.74 -1.40 9.25
CA GLN A 122 -5.16 -2.49 8.38
C GLN A 122 -3.95 -3.25 7.86
N GLY A 123 -2.95 -2.55 7.32
CA GLY A 123 -1.69 -3.10 6.84
C GLY A 123 -1.05 -4.07 7.84
N CYS A 124 -0.82 -3.60 9.06
CA CYS A 124 -0.25 -4.39 10.14
C CYS A 124 -1.09 -5.64 10.48
N ILE A 125 -2.42 -5.51 10.55
CA ILE A 125 -3.33 -6.65 10.79
C ILE A 125 -3.12 -7.72 9.70
N TYR A 126 -3.13 -7.34 8.42
CA TYR A 126 -2.92 -8.32 7.33
C TYR A 126 -1.50 -8.86 7.27
N CYS A 127 -0.49 -8.09 7.66
CA CYS A 127 0.87 -8.58 7.78
C CYS A 127 0.95 -9.68 8.85
N ILE A 128 0.34 -9.48 10.02
CA ILE A 128 0.24 -10.50 11.07
C ILE A 128 -0.50 -11.74 10.54
N CYS A 129 -1.65 -11.56 9.89
CA CYS A 129 -2.40 -12.67 9.28
C CYS A 129 -1.58 -13.41 8.22
N SER A 130 -0.78 -12.71 7.42
CA SER A 130 0.05 -13.31 6.37
C SER A 130 1.26 -14.05 6.94
N CYS A 131 1.88 -13.53 8.01
CA CYS A 131 2.92 -14.24 8.77
C CYS A 131 2.36 -15.51 9.41
N TYR A 132 1.18 -15.42 10.03
CA TYR A 132 0.49 -16.60 10.59
C TYR A 132 0.18 -17.64 9.51
N LEU A 133 -0.24 -17.19 8.32
CA LEU A 133 -0.51 -18.06 7.18
C LEU A 133 0.75 -18.80 6.70
N CYS A 134 1.88 -18.11 6.61
CA CYS A 134 3.18 -18.73 6.32
C CYS A 134 3.57 -19.75 7.39
N TYR A 135 3.42 -19.40 8.67
CA TYR A 135 3.69 -20.31 9.79
C TYR A 135 2.80 -21.56 9.74
N SER A 136 1.49 -21.39 9.51
CA SER A 136 0.53 -22.49 9.35
C SER A 136 0.89 -23.38 8.16
N ALA A 137 1.25 -22.78 7.02
CA ALA A 137 1.70 -23.51 5.83
C ALA A 137 2.97 -24.32 6.10
N TYR A 138 3.91 -23.78 6.89
CA TYR A 138 5.11 -24.50 7.32
C TYR A 138 4.75 -25.70 8.20
N ARG A 139 3.94 -25.50 9.24
CA ARG A 139 3.48 -26.56 10.16
C ARG A 139 2.73 -27.68 9.44
N LEU A 140 1.94 -27.35 8.42
CA LEU A 140 1.17 -28.31 7.61
C LEU A 140 1.97 -28.91 6.44
N GLY A 141 3.28 -28.64 6.35
CA GLY A 141 4.15 -29.19 5.31
C GLY A 141 3.88 -28.67 3.89
N LYS A 142 3.11 -27.58 3.73
CA LYS A 142 2.77 -27.01 2.41
C LYS A 142 3.99 -26.46 1.67
N PHE A 143 5.02 -26.04 2.38
CA PHE A 143 6.29 -25.63 1.76
C PHE A 143 6.96 -26.76 0.98
N LYS A 144 6.78 -28.04 1.39
CA LYS A 144 7.33 -29.20 0.67
C LYS A 144 6.65 -29.45 -0.68
N THR A 145 5.44 -28.92 -0.87
CA THR A 145 4.68 -29.07 -2.12
C THR A 145 5.01 -28.00 -3.16
N LEU A 146 5.82 -27.01 -2.80
CA LEU A 146 6.21 -25.90 -3.65
C LEU A 146 7.71 -25.98 -3.95
N SER A 147 8.11 -25.50 -5.13
CA SER A 147 9.54 -25.37 -5.47
C SER A 147 10.21 -24.34 -4.55
N LEU A 148 11.50 -24.55 -4.23
CA LEU A 148 12.29 -23.65 -3.39
C LEU A 148 12.21 -22.16 -3.81
N PRO A 149 12.29 -21.80 -5.11
CA PRO A 149 12.20 -20.39 -5.53
C PRO A 149 10.84 -19.75 -5.18
N VAL A 150 9.76 -20.53 -5.26
CA VAL A 150 8.41 -20.04 -4.92
C VAL A 150 8.30 -19.81 -3.41
N CYS A 151 8.83 -20.73 -2.60
CA CYS A 151 8.90 -20.57 -1.15
C CYS A 151 9.70 -19.34 -0.75
N ALA A 152 10.90 -19.18 -1.33
CA ALA A 152 11.77 -18.02 -1.09
C ALA A 152 11.07 -16.71 -1.47
N TRP A 153 10.43 -16.66 -2.65
CA TRP A 153 9.64 -15.51 -3.08
C TRP A 153 8.53 -15.15 -2.09
N ILE A 154 7.73 -16.13 -1.66
CA ILE A 154 6.60 -15.86 -0.75
C ILE A 154 7.10 -15.30 0.58
N VAL A 155 8.18 -15.87 1.15
CA VAL A 155 8.76 -15.37 2.40
C VAL A 155 9.31 -13.96 2.22
N PHE A 156 10.15 -13.75 1.19
CA PHE A 156 10.73 -12.44 0.89
C PHE A 156 9.65 -11.38 0.67
N PHE A 157 8.64 -11.68 -0.16
CA PHE A 157 7.52 -10.80 -0.45
C PHE A 157 6.77 -10.39 0.82
N ASN A 158 6.44 -11.34 1.70
CA ASN A 158 5.72 -11.03 2.95
C ASN A 158 6.58 -10.21 3.92
N LEU A 159 7.88 -10.49 4.02
CA LEU A 159 8.79 -9.72 4.89
C LEU A 159 8.94 -8.28 4.42
N ILE A 160 9.11 -8.06 3.11
CA ILE A 160 9.21 -6.70 2.54
C ILE A 160 7.89 -5.94 2.73
N MET A 161 6.75 -6.57 2.48
CA MET A 161 5.45 -5.94 2.73
C MET A 161 5.23 -5.63 4.22
N ALA A 162 5.65 -6.52 5.13
CA ALA A 162 5.60 -6.26 6.56
C ALA A 162 6.47 -5.05 6.95
N ALA A 163 7.72 -4.99 6.48
CA ALA A 163 8.60 -3.86 6.73
C ALA A 163 7.97 -2.53 6.29
N ILE A 164 7.39 -2.49 5.09
CA ILE A 164 6.73 -1.31 4.55
C ILE A 164 5.55 -0.86 5.42
N TYR A 165 4.67 -1.79 5.82
CA TYR A 165 3.51 -1.43 6.63
C TYR A 165 3.86 -1.08 8.08
N PHE A 166 4.88 -1.72 8.67
CA PHE A 166 5.39 -1.33 9.97
C PHE A 166 6.03 0.06 9.93
N MET A 167 6.80 0.38 8.89
CA MET A 167 7.31 1.73 8.70
C MET A 167 6.19 2.74 8.50
N LEU A 168 5.19 2.43 7.67
CA LEU A 168 4.03 3.30 7.46
C LEU A 168 3.29 3.53 8.79
N PHE A 169 3.12 2.49 9.61
CA PHE A 169 2.53 2.60 10.94
C PHE A 169 3.35 3.48 11.87
N HIS A 170 4.67 3.25 11.91
CA HIS A 170 5.57 4.04 12.74
C HIS A 170 5.49 5.53 12.40
N ILE A 171 5.64 5.90 11.14
CA ILE A 171 5.65 7.31 10.70
C ILE A 171 4.27 7.99 10.74
N THR A 172 3.17 7.24 10.92
CA THR A 172 1.81 7.83 10.93
C THR A 172 1.19 7.84 12.32
N ILE A 173 1.60 6.92 13.20
CA ILE A 173 0.96 6.70 14.49
C ILE A 173 1.93 6.87 15.65
N ILE A 174 3.16 6.37 15.55
CA ILE A 174 4.13 6.43 16.66
C ILE A 174 4.86 7.77 16.67
N ASP A 175 5.37 8.17 15.52
CA ASP A 175 6.14 9.39 15.32
C ASP A 175 5.55 10.15 14.12
N PRO A 176 4.33 10.72 14.27
CA PRO A 176 3.64 11.39 13.18
C PRO A 176 4.38 12.65 12.73
N PRO A 177 4.19 13.07 11.46
CA PRO A 177 4.64 14.35 10.96
C PRO A 177 4.27 15.44 11.90
N GLU A 178 5.25 16.24 12.17
CA GLU A 178 5.14 17.30 13.13
C GLU A 178 4.36 18.56 12.62
N ASP A 179 3.34 18.34 11.79
CA ASP A 179 2.27 19.30 11.45
C ASP A 179 0.88 18.66 11.64
N PHE A 180 0.83 17.47 12.26
CA PHE A 180 -0.35 17.06 13.02
C PHE A 180 -0.43 17.99 14.24
N PRO A 181 -1.63 18.33 14.76
CA PRO A 181 -1.79 19.29 15.87
C PRO A 181 -1.14 18.90 17.22
N VAL A 182 -0.15 17.99 17.26
CA VAL A 182 0.45 17.44 18.49
C VAL A 182 2.02 17.40 18.52
N ALA A 183 2.78 17.64 17.46
CA ALA A 183 4.27 17.79 17.54
C ALA A 183 4.82 18.59 16.33
N GLY A 184 6.02 19.22 16.35
CA GLY A 184 6.51 20.31 15.43
C GLY A 184 7.87 20.11 14.66
N TYR A 185 7.96 20.04 13.29
CA TYR A 185 9.10 19.73 12.32
C TYR A 185 9.38 18.34 11.57
N TYR A 186 8.78 18.13 10.39
CA TYR A 186 8.96 16.97 9.48
C TYR A 186 10.42 16.49 9.12
N GLN A 187 10.81 15.26 9.54
CA GLN A 187 11.95 14.45 9.03
C GLN A 187 11.55 13.24 8.13
N GLY A 188 10.27 13.08 7.76
CA GLY A 188 9.72 11.89 7.08
C GLY A 188 10.16 11.62 5.62
N ARG A 189 11.06 12.43 5.04
CA ARG A 189 11.58 12.21 3.67
C ARG A 189 12.34 10.88 3.56
N GLY A 190 13.14 10.52 4.57
CA GLY A 190 13.94 9.30 4.58
C GLY A 190 13.07 8.03 4.53
N ALA A 191 12.06 7.94 5.40
CA ALA A 191 11.17 6.79 5.45
C ALA A 191 10.34 6.62 4.17
N ALA A 192 9.80 7.71 3.62
CA ALA A 192 9.07 7.67 2.35
C ALA A 192 9.95 7.22 1.18
N SER A 193 11.17 7.77 1.07
CA SER A 193 12.13 7.36 0.04
C SER A 193 12.59 5.91 0.22
N PHE A 194 12.77 5.45 1.46
CA PHE A 194 13.12 4.06 1.73
C PHE A 194 11.98 3.10 1.40
N MET A 195 10.71 3.45 1.67
CA MET A 195 9.57 2.66 1.21
C MET A 195 9.53 2.54 -0.32
N VAL A 196 9.79 3.64 -1.04
CA VAL A 196 9.91 3.61 -2.51
C VAL A 196 11.06 2.71 -2.95
N PHE A 197 12.21 2.78 -2.29
CA PHE A 197 13.32 1.87 -2.55
C PHE A 197 12.93 0.40 -2.35
N LEU A 198 12.22 0.07 -1.26
CA LEU A 198 11.72 -1.29 -1.02
C LEU A 198 10.73 -1.75 -2.10
N PHE A 199 9.86 -0.85 -2.60
CA PHE A 199 8.97 -1.16 -3.72
C PHE A 199 9.74 -1.45 -5.01
N CYS A 200 10.74 -0.63 -5.33
CA CYS A 200 11.62 -0.85 -6.48
C CYS A 200 12.40 -2.16 -6.35
N LEU A 201 12.93 -2.46 -5.16
CA LEU A 201 13.62 -3.71 -4.85
C LEU A 201 12.68 -4.91 -5.03
N LEU A 202 11.43 -4.82 -4.59
CA LEU A 202 10.44 -5.88 -4.76
C LEU A 202 10.10 -6.11 -6.24
N GLY A 203 10.01 -5.03 -7.02
CA GLY A 203 9.81 -5.10 -8.48
C GLY A 203 11.00 -5.72 -9.20
N ALA A 204 12.22 -5.29 -8.85
CA ALA A 204 13.46 -5.83 -9.39
C ALA A 204 13.63 -7.32 -9.02
N ALA A 205 13.30 -7.70 -7.79
CA ALA A 205 13.35 -9.08 -7.33
C ALA A 205 12.51 -10.02 -8.20
N LEU A 206 11.36 -9.55 -8.72
CA LEU A 206 10.47 -10.34 -9.57
C LEU A 206 11.18 -10.91 -10.81
N PHE A 207 12.15 -10.19 -11.40
CA PHE A 207 12.92 -10.64 -12.56
C PHE A 207 13.80 -11.86 -12.25
N PHE A 208 14.15 -12.08 -10.99
CA PHE A 208 14.92 -13.25 -10.54
C PHE A 208 14.04 -14.46 -10.20
N TYR A 209 12.70 -14.32 -10.26
CA TYR A 209 11.75 -15.39 -10.02
C TYR A 209 10.81 -15.61 -11.23
N PRO A 210 11.33 -16.05 -12.39
CA PRO A 210 10.53 -16.20 -13.62
C PRO A 210 9.37 -17.19 -13.46
N SER A 211 9.48 -18.17 -12.57
CA SER A 211 8.39 -19.10 -12.25
C SER A 211 7.16 -18.41 -11.63
N ILE A 212 7.35 -17.26 -10.99
CA ILE A 212 6.28 -16.44 -10.42
C ILE A 212 5.55 -15.64 -11.50
N ILE A 213 6.28 -15.12 -12.49
CA ILE A 213 5.74 -14.33 -13.61
C ILE A 213 5.05 -15.22 -14.63
N TYR A 214 5.78 -16.23 -15.13
CA TYR A 214 5.37 -17.00 -16.29
C TYR A 214 4.63 -18.29 -15.93
N GLY A 215 4.56 -18.65 -14.65
CA GLY A 215 3.89 -19.87 -14.19
C GLY A 215 4.50 -21.17 -14.72
N ARG A 216 5.66 -21.13 -15.38
CA ARG A 216 6.37 -22.35 -15.81
C ARG A 216 6.79 -23.12 -14.57
N LYS A 217 6.27 -24.35 -14.44
CA LYS A 217 6.94 -25.39 -13.67
C LYS A 217 8.29 -25.59 -14.35
N ASN A 218 9.38 -25.27 -13.67
CA ASN A 218 10.68 -25.72 -14.11
C ASN A 218 10.65 -27.24 -14.05
N ASN A 219 10.45 -27.87 -15.20
CA ASN A 219 10.79 -29.28 -15.40
C ASN A 219 12.31 -29.29 -15.54
N ILE A 220 13.00 -29.34 -14.41
CA ILE A 220 14.39 -29.74 -14.31
C ILE A 220 14.42 -30.85 -13.27
#